data_AF-A0A7V8WAV5-F1
#
_entry.id   AF-A0A7V8WAV5-F1
#
_cell.length_a   1.000
_cell.length_b   1.000
_cell.length_c   1.000
_cell.angle_alpha   90.00
_cell.angle_beta   90.00
_cell.angle_gamma   90.00
#
_symmetry.space_group_name_H-M   'P 1'
#
loop_
_entity.id
_entity.type
_entity.pdbx_description
1 polymer ?
#
loop_
_entity_poly.entity_id
_entity_poly.type
_entity_poly.pdbx_seq_one_letter_code
_entity_poly.pdbx_strand_id
1 'polypeptide(L)' 'MRFAGQVAILASLFAIVTVAAELLGAVNLGTALGIGQIAFALALVYLLLRR' A
#
# COMPACT_ATOMS: atom_id res chain seq x y z
N MET A 1 12.70 12.10 -6.70
CA MET A 1 11.64 12.51 -5.75
C MET A 1 12.26 12.71 -4.38
N ARG A 2 11.82 13.71 -3.58
CA ARG A 2 12.31 13.89 -2.20
C ARG A 2 11.73 12.78 -1.31
N PHE A 3 12.44 12.41 -0.24
CA PHE A 3 12.04 11.34 0.70
C PHE A 3 10.58 11.44 1.16
N ALA A 4 10.12 12.64 1.53
CA ALA A 4 8.73 12.89 1.92
C ALA A 4 7.70 12.49 0.85
N GLY A 5 8.03 12.66 -0.44
CA GLY A 5 7.16 12.23 -1.54
C GLY A 5 7.05 10.72 -1.66
N GLN A 6 8.15 9.98 -1.41
CA GLN A 6 8.13 8.51 -1.42
C GLN A 6 7.26 7.98 -0.27
N VAL A 7 7.39 8.56 0.93
CA VAL A 7 6.56 8.22 2.08
C VAL A 7 5.08 8.47 1.79
N ALA A 8 4.75 9.63 1.20
CA ALA A 8 3.36 9.97 0.86
C ALA A 8 2.76 8.98 -0.16
N ILE A 9 3.52 8.58 -1.18
CA ILE A 9 3.09 7.58 -2.17
C ILE A 9 2.79 6.25 -1.48
N LEU A 10 3.73 5.76 -0.67
CA LEU A 10 3.58 4.47 0.00
C LEU A 10 2.39 4.45 0.97
N ALA A 11 2.24 5.49 1.78
CA ALA A 11 1.12 5.62 2.72
C ALA A 11 -0.23 5.69 1.99
N SER A 12 -0.31 6.47 0.92
CA SER A 12 -1.53 6.59 0.12
C SER A 12 -1.91 5.28 -0.56
N LEU A 13 -0.93 4.57 -1.14
CA LEU A 13 -1.18 3.30 -1.81
C LEU A 13 -1.68 2.23 -0.82
N PHE A 14 -1.04 2.14 0.35
CA PHE A 14 -1.47 1.27 1.43
C PHE A 14 -2.92 1.55 1.84
N ALA A 15 -3.24 2.81 2.10
CA ALA A 15 -4.58 3.21 2.51
C ALA A 15 -5.64 2.91 1.44
N ILE A 16 -5.38 3.30 0.19
CA ILE A 16 -6.30 3.07 -0.94
C ILE A 16 -6.57 1.59 -1.14
N VAL A 17 -5.52 0.76 -1.15
CA VAL A 17 -5.68 -0.68 -1.39
C VAL A 17 -6.35 -1.37 -0.21
N THR A 18 -6.06 -0.96 1.02
CA THR A 18 -6.74 -1.48 2.22
C THR A 18 -8.23 -1.20 2.17
N VAL A 19 -8.61 0.06 1.90
CA VAL A 19 -10.01 0.47 1.79
C VAL A 19 -10.69 -0.25 0.62
N ALA A 20 -10.02 -0.39 -0.52
CA ALA A 20 -10.55 -1.14 -1.65
C ALA A 20 -10.77 -2.62 -1.28
N ALA A 21 -9.85 -3.26 -0.57
CA ALA A 21 -9.99 -4.64 -0.13
C ALA A 21 -11.18 -4.82 0.83
N GLU A 22 -11.38 -3.87 1.74
CA GLU A 22 -12.54 -3.85 2.64
C GLU A 22 -13.85 -3.73 1.86
N LEU A 23 -13.93 -2.78 0.92
CA LEU A 23 -15.11 -2.57 0.07
C LEU A 23 -15.40 -3.73 -0.87
N LEU A 24 -14.39 -4.52 -1.25
CA LEU A 24 -14.51 -5.71 -2.09
C LEU A 24 -14.83 -6.99 -1.31
N GLY A 25 -15.04 -6.90 0.01
CA GLY A 25 -15.52 -8.02 0.83
C GLY A 25 -14.41 -8.84 1.50
N ALA A 26 -13.29 -8.22 1.87
CA ALA A 26 -12.31 -8.86 2.75
C ALA A 26 -13.00 -9.43 4.00
N VAL A 27 -12.68 -10.67 4.37
CA VAL A 27 -13.37 -11.41 5.45
C VAL A 27 -13.24 -10.73 6.82
N ASN A 28 -12.16 -9.99 7.03
CA ASN A 28 -11.95 -9.14 8.21
C ASN A 28 -10.92 -8.06 7.90
N LEU A 29 -10.77 -7.12 8.85
CA LEU A 29 -9.81 -6.02 8.73
C LEU A 29 -8.37 -6.50 8.60
N GLY A 30 -8.00 -7.62 9.25
CA GLY A 30 -6.67 -8.22 9.13
C GLY A 30 -6.35 -8.64 7.69
N THR A 31 -7.31 -9.22 6.97
CA THR A 31 -7.19 -9.56 5.55
C THR A 31 -7.05 -8.30 4.68
N ALA A 32 -7.86 -7.28 4.91
CA ALA A 32 -7.78 -6.01 4.16
C ALA A 32 -6.41 -5.33 4.35
N LEU A 33 -5.95 -5.24 5.60
CA LEU A 33 -4.63 -4.72 5.95
C LEU A 33 -3.51 -5.55 5.32
N GLY A 34 -3.65 -6.88 5.28
CA GLY A 34 -2.71 -7.78 4.62
C GLY A 34 -2.59 -7.50 3.12
N ILE A 35 -3.71 -7.32 2.42
CA ILE A 35 -3.72 -6.96 0.99
C ILE A 35 -3.08 -5.57 0.78
N GLY A 36 -3.40 -4.60 1.64
CA GLY A 36 -2.75 -3.29 1.66
C GLY A 36 -1.23 -3.37 1.84
N GLN A 37 -0.76 -4.23 2.76
CA GLN A 37 0.68 -4.46 3.00
C GLN A 37 1.39 -5.06 1.79
N ILE A 38 0.75 -5.99 1.06
CA ILE A 38 1.32 -6.54 -0.18
C ILE A 38 1.53 -5.41 -1.21
N ALA A 39 0.53 -4.55 -1.41
CA ALA A 39 0.65 -3.41 -2.32
C ALA A 39 1.75 -2.42 -1.88
N PHE A 40 1.84 -2.12 -0.58
CA PHE A 40 2.92 -1.31 -0.01
C PHE A 40 4.29 -1.92 -0.32
N ALA A 41 4.48 -3.22 -0.08
CA ALA A 41 5.76 -3.90 -0.30
C ALA A 41 6.18 -3.86 -1.77
N LEU A 42 5.25 -4.12 -2.70
CA LEU A 42 5.50 -4.01 -4.14
C LEU A 42 5.91 -2.60 -4.55
N ALA A 43 5.21 -1.59 -4.06
CA ALA A 43 5.51 -0.20 -4.34
C ALA A 43 6.86 0.24 -3.75
N LEU A 44 7.19 -0.25 -2.55
CA LEU A 44 8.48 -0.01 -1.92
C LEU A 44 9.61 -0.60 -2.77
N VAL A 45 9.51 -1.88 -3.15
CA VAL A 45 10.48 -2.53 -4.04
C VAL A 45 10.64 -1.74 -5.34
N TYR A 46 9.53 -1.32 -5.95
CA TYR A 46 9.58 -0.50 -7.15
C TYR A 46 10.34 0.82 -6.95
N LEU A 47 10.06 1.55 -5.87
CA LEU A 47 10.77 2.81 -5.55
C LEU A 47 12.25 2.58 -5.22
N LEU A 48 12.61 1.44 -4.64
CA LEU A 48 14.00 1.07 -4.38
C LEU A 48 14.77 0.73 -5.66
N LEU A 49 14.12 0.05 -6.61
CA LEU A 49 14.71 -0.28 -7.91
C LEU A 49 14.85 0.94 -8.83
N ARG A 50 13.98 1.94 -8.65
CA ARG A 50 13.95 3.17 -9.45
C ARG A 50 14.75 4.33 -8.86
N ARG A 51 15.66 4.02 -7.92
CA ARG A 51 16.56 5.00 -7.29
C ARG A 51 17.53 5.60 -8.31
#